data_AF-A0A1B2CUA1-F1
#
_entry.id   AF-A0A1B2CUA1-F1
#
_cell.length_a   1.000
_cell.length_b   1.000
_cell.length_c   1.000
_cell.angle_alpha   90.00
_cell.angle_beta   90.00
_cell.angle_gamma   90.00
#
_symmetry.space_group_name_H-M   'P 1'
#
loop_
_entity.id
_entity.type
_entity.pdbx_description
1 polymer ?
#
loop_
_entity_poly.entity_id
_entity_poly.type
_entity_poly.pdbx_seq_one_letter_code
_entity_poly.pdbx_strand_id
1 'polypeptide(L)'
;RGTYKGLVFACFDADAPSLEDYLGDYRWYLDIVLDQTDRGTEFIGGCVRNDFQANWKFGVENFIGDSLHASWTHDSGAKATTYGKPVPDFMPVEQDSFHANANGHGWEGGTDGLGTLGITSLRRPAIMAYYQQKRAQMARRSGELRATRLPGSVVSASVFPNFSYLPGIGIMRVWHPKGPRRIELRAWTIVNRDTPDEVRNAMRDACMETFSPSGVFEQDDG
;
A
#
# COMPACT_ATOMS: atom_id res chain seq x y z
N ARG A 1 6.12 18.89 -14.26
CA ARG A 1 5.77 17.45 -14.39
C ARG A 1 7.03 16.64 -14.15
N GLY A 2 7.00 15.65 -13.26
CA GLY A 2 8.10 14.72 -12.99
C GLY A 2 7.64 13.28 -13.12
N THR A 3 8.57 12.34 -13.25
CA THR A 3 8.27 10.91 -13.26
C THR A 3 9.26 10.18 -12.37
N TYR A 4 8.75 9.31 -11.48
CA TYR A 4 9.56 8.48 -10.61
C TYR A 4 9.16 7.02 -10.77
N LYS A 5 10.06 6.19 -11.32
CA LYS A 5 9.85 4.74 -11.54
C LYS A 5 8.51 4.38 -12.21
N GLY A 6 8.04 5.23 -13.12
CA GLY A 6 6.78 5.04 -13.86
C GLY A 6 5.57 5.79 -13.29
N LEU A 7 5.60 6.23 -12.03
CA LEU A 7 4.60 7.12 -11.48
C LEU A 7 4.80 8.55 -12.01
N VAL A 8 3.71 9.19 -12.43
CA VAL A 8 3.74 10.55 -13.00
C VAL A 8 3.16 11.54 -11.99
N PHE A 9 3.96 12.55 -11.64
CA PHE A 9 3.57 13.63 -10.74
C PHE A 9 3.52 14.97 -11.47
N ALA A 10 2.65 15.85 -10.99
CA ALA A 10 2.52 17.22 -11.50
C ALA A 10 2.55 18.21 -10.34
N CYS A 11 3.25 19.32 -10.55
CA CYS A 11 3.26 20.48 -9.67
C CYS A 11 2.90 21.70 -10.53
N PHE A 12 2.08 22.60 -9.99
CA PHE A 12 1.71 23.85 -10.65
C PHE A 12 2.69 24.99 -10.38
N ASP A 13 3.44 24.88 -9.27
CA ASP A 13 4.47 25.84 -8.92
C ASP A 13 5.73 25.55 -9.73
N ALA A 14 6.19 26.55 -10.50
CA ALA A 14 7.36 26.47 -11.35
C ALA A 14 8.68 26.55 -10.56
N ASP A 15 8.62 27.13 -9.36
CA ASP A 15 9.77 27.29 -8.47
C ASP A 15 9.90 26.13 -7.47
N ALA A 16 9.00 25.15 -7.56
CA ALA A 16 9.05 23.94 -6.74
C ALA A 16 10.35 23.15 -6.98
N PRO A 17 10.83 22.42 -5.96
CA PRO A 17 11.98 21.53 -6.11
C PRO A 17 11.72 20.43 -7.15
N SER A 18 12.80 19.78 -7.60
CA SER A 18 12.67 18.61 -8.47
C SER A 18 11.84 17.51 -7.77
N LEU A 19 11.23 16.59 -8.53
CA LEU A 19 10.50 15.47 -7.92
C LEU A 19 11.42 14.61 -7.05
N GLU A 20 12.69 14.47 -7.40
CA GLU A 20 13.64 13.71 -6.61
C GLU A 20 13.96 14.38 -5.27
N ASP A 21 14.14 15.70 -5.27
CA ASP A 21 14.39 16.47 -4.05
C ASP A 21 13.14 16.54 -3.16
N TYR A 22 11.96 16.67 -3.78
CA TYR A 22 10.67 16.61 -3.10
C TYR A 22 10.51 15.29 -2.34
N LEU A 23 10.72 14.15 -3.02
CA LEU A 23 10.66 12.84 -2.39
C LEU A 23 11.80 12.61 -1.38
N GLY A 24 12.98 13.18 -1.64
CA GLY A 24 14.14 13.09 -0.75
C GLY A 24 14.50 11.65 -0.41
N ASP A 25 14.73 11.39 0.88
CA ASP A 25 15.06 10.05 1.39
C ASP A 25 13.88 9.06 1.33
N TYR A 26 12.65 9.57 1.16
CA TYR A 26 11.47 8.71 1.07
C TYR A 26 11.49 7.80 -0.18
N ARG A 27 12.29 8.14 -1.19
CA ARG A 27 12.58 7.28 -2.33
C ARG A 27 13.01 5.86 -1.91
N TRP A 28 13.74 5.75 -0.79
CA TRP A 28 14.16 4.46 -0.23
C TRP A 28 12.97 3.53 0.09
N TYR A 29 11.87 4.11 0.58
CA TYR A 29 10.62 3.41 0.91
C TYR A 29 9.75 3.16 -0.32
N LEU A 30 9.64 4.13 -1.24
CA LEU A 30 8.89 3.93 -2.49
C LEU A 30 9.47 2.80 -3.33
N ASP A 31 10.79 2.66 -3.34
CA ASP A 31 11.48 1.59 -4.08
C ASP A 31 11.15 0.18 -3.55
N ILE A 32 10.66 0.04 -2.32
CA ILE A 32 10.17 -1.24 -1.76
C ILE A 32 9.01 -1.79 -2.61
N VAL A 33 8.21 -0.90 -3.21
CA VAL A 33 7.09 -1.27 -4.09
C VAL A 33 7.47 -1.13 -5.56
N LEU A 34 8.18 -0.06 -5.92
CA LEU A 34 8.39 0.32 -7.32
C LEU A 34 9.62 -0.32 -7.98
N ASP A 35 10.56 -0.89 -7.21
CA ASP A 35 11.84 -1.39 -7.73
C ASP A 35 12.11 -2.86 -7.38
N GLN A 36 11.05 -3.64 -7.13
CA GLN A 36 11.14 -5.05 -6.74
C GLN A 36 11.76 -5.95 -7.82
N THR A 37 11.46 -5.70 -9.10
CA THR A 37 12.03 -6.42 -10.24
C THR A 37 12.70 -5.46 -11.23
N ASP A 38 13.48 -5.99 -12.16
CA ASP A 38 14.12 -5.23 -13.24
C ASP A 38 13.13 -4.80 -14.33
N ARG A 39 11.89 -5.28 -14.27
CA ARG A 39 10.82 -4.97 -15.23
C ARG A 39 9.96 -3.79 -14.80
N GLY A 40 10.14 -3.31 -13.57
CA GLY A 40 9.35 -2.23 -12.98
C GLY A 40 7.91 -2.64 -12.72
N THR A 41 7.08 -1.66 -12.41
CA THR A 41 5.67 -1.87 -12.04
C THR A 41 4.70 -1.30 -13.06
N GLU A 42 3.45 -1.73 -12.93
CA GLU A 42 2.30 -1.17 -13.64
C GLU A 42 1.03 -1.32 -12.82
N PHE A 43 0.04 -0.49 -13.13
CA PHE A 43 -1.30 -0.68 -12.61
C PHE A 43 -2.06 -1.70 -13.45
N ILE A 44 -2.81 -2.58 -12.79
CA ILE A 44 -3.84 -3.35 -13.47
C ILE A 44 -4.89 -2.37 -13.97
N GLY A 45 -5.29 -2.50 -15.24
CA GLY A 45 -6.19 -1.56 -15.89
C GLY A 45 -7.51 -1.33 -15.13
N GLY A 46 -8.04 -0.12 -15.26
CA GLY A 46 -9.20 0.35 -14.50
C GLY A 46 -8.83 1.39 -13.44
N CYS A 47 -9.83 1.87 -12.73
CA CYS A 47 -9.70 2.79 -11.60
C CYS A 47 -10.97 2.64 -10.77
N VAL A 48 -10.84 2.20 -9.53
CA VAL A 48 -11.95 2.25 -8.57
C VAL A 48 -12.16 3.71 -8.18
N ARG A 49 -13.42 4.14 -8.09
CA ARG A 49 -13.79 5.51 -7.69
C ARG A 49 -14.88 5.47 -6.63
N ASN A 50 -14.61 6.08 -5.49
CA ASN A 50 -15.53 6.18 -4.37
C ASN A 50 -15.68 7.64 -3.94
N ASP A 51 -16.91 8.06 -3.67
CA ASP A 51 -17.23 9.38 -3.12
C ASP A 51 -17.53 9.25 -1.63
N PHE A 52 -16.85 10.05 -0.80
CA PHE A 52 -17.09 10.09 0.66
C PHE A 52 -17.40 11.51 1.14
N GLN A 53 -18.20 11.62 2.20
CA GLN A 53 -18.51 12.89 2.89
C GLN A 53 -17.48 13.20 3.99
N ALA A 54 -16.21 13.22 3.60
CA ALA A 54 -15.09 13.42 4.51
C ALA A 54 -14.14 14.49 3.98
N ASN A 55 -13.24 14.97 4.84
CA ASN A 55 -12.07 15.72 4.39
C ASN A 55 -10.98 14.77 3.91
N TRP A 56 -10.23 15.15 2.86
CA TRP A 56 -9.13 14.33 2.32
C TRP A 56 -8.04 14.01 3.33
N LYS A 57 -7.86 14.87 4.34
CA LYS A 57 -6.86 14.65 5.38
C LYS A 57 -7.16 13.41 6.22
N PHE A 58 -8.42 13.03 6.42
CA PHE A 58 -8.76 11.83 7.20
C PHE A 58 -8.23 10.56 6.52
N GLY A 59 -8.41 10.43 5.20
CA GLY A 59 -7.83 9.32 4.45
C GLY A 59 -6.29 9.35 4.48
N VAL A 60 -5.66 10.52 4.50
CA VAL A 60 -4.19 10.59 4.54
C VAL A 60 -3.65 10.29 5.93
N GLU A 61 -4.24 10.84 7.00
CA GLU A 61 -3.77 10.61 8.38
C GLU A 61 -3.93 9.15 8.79
N ASN A 62 -5.01 8.49 8.35
CA ASN A 62 -5.22 7.06 8.54
C ASN A 62 -4.07 6.26 7.91
N PHE A 63 -3.73 6.56 6.66
CA PHE A 63 -2.74 5.81 5.89
C PHE A 63 -1.29 6.20 6.15
N ILE A 64 -1.02 7.30 6.84
CA ILE A 64 0.35 7.73 7.09
C ILE A 64 0.86 7.23 8.44
N GLY A 65 -0.03 6.85 9.37
CA GLY A 65 0.40 6.53 10.73
C GLY A 65 -0.65 6.01 11.71
N ASP A 66 -1.84 5.57 11.26
CA ASP A 66 -2.87 5.05 12.16
C ASP A 66 -2.82 3.51 12.28
N SER A 67 -1.70 2.93 12.67
CA SER A 67 -1.65 1.48 12.97
C SER A 67 -2.57 1.07 14.11
N LEU A 68 -3.01 2.01 14.95
CA LEU A 68 -3.86 1.76 16.11
C LEU A 68 -5.28 1.34 15.70
N HIS A 69 -5.91 2.00 14.73
CA HIS A 69 -7.28 1.67 14.32
C HIS A 69 -7.38 0.24 13.78
N ALA A 70 -6.31 -0.28 13.16
CA ALA A 70 -6.34 -1.57 12.48
C ALA A 70 -6.80 -2.72 13.39
N SER A 71 -6.41 -2.72 14.67
CA SER A 71 -6.83 -3.79 15.59
C SER A 71 -8.26 -3.66 16.10
N TRP A 72 -8.84 -2.47 16.02
CA TRP A 72 -10.15 -2.17 16.57
C TRP A 72 -11.21 -2.07 15.47
N THR A 73 -11.02 -1.14 14.54
CA THR A 73 -11.92 -0.86 13.41
C THR A 73 -12.09 -2.09 12.52
N HIS A 74 -11.00 -2.83 12.24
CA HIS A 74 -11.03 -3.97 11.32
C HIS A 74 -11.24 -5.34 11.99
N ASP A 75 -11.64 -5.41 13.26
CA ASP A 75 -11.78 -6.70 13.96
C ASP A 75 -12.77 -7.65 13.24
N SER A 76 -13.92 -7.12 12.81
CA SER A 76 -14.92 -7.85 12.02
C SER A 76 -14.36 -8.31 10.68
N GLY A 77 -13.75 -7.39 9.91
CA GLY A 77 -13.21 -7.71 8.59
C GLY A 77 -12.05 -8.70 8.64
N ALA A 78 -11.21 -8.61 9.67
CA ALA A 78 -10.13 -9.55 9.91
C ALA A 78 -10.71 -10.94 10.19
N LYS A 79 -11.60 -11.09 11.17
CA LYS A 79 -12.22 -12.38 11.49
C LYS A 79 -12.92 -13.02 10.28
N ALA A 80 -13.57 -12.22 9.44
CA ALA A 80 -14.21 -12.69 8.22
C ALA A 80 -13.22 -13.23 7.19
N THR A 81 -11.99 -12.70 7.14
CA THR A 81 -10.99 -13.06 6.13
C THR A 81 -9.93 -14.05 6.60
N THR A 82 -9.76 -14.24 7.91
CA THR A 82 -8.65 -14.99 8.54
C THR A 82 -9.10 -16.26 9.27
N TYR A 83 -10.28 -16.79 8.94
CA TYR A 83 -10.89 -17.95 9.62
C TYR A 83 -11.15 -17.68 11.12
N GLY A 84 -11.66 -16.49 11.44
CA GLY A 84 -12.08 -16.11 12.79
C GLY A 84 -10.98 -15.53 13.68
N LYS A 85 -9.79 -15.23 13.13
CA LYS A 85 -8.69 -14.62 13.90
C LYS A 85 -8.78 -13.08 13.87
N PRO A 86 -8.75 -12.40 15.03
CA PRO A 86 -8.65 -10.94 15.05
C PRO A 86 -7.28 -10.49 14.52
N VAL A 87 -7.12 -9.19 14.22
CA VAL A 87 -5.86 -8.61 13.74
C VAL A 87 -4.65 -8.95 14.64
N PRO A 88 -4.71 -8.79 15.99
CA PRO A 88 -3.55 -9.08 16.84
C PRO A 88 -3.08 -10.54 16.79
N ASP A 89 -3.97 -11.48 16.47
CA ASP A 89 -3.66 -12.91 16.41
C ASP A 89 -3.13 -13.34 15.03
N PHE A 90 -3.59 -12.67 13.96
CA PHE A 90 -3.17 -12.98 12.59
C PHE A 90 -1.95 -12.16 12.14
N MET A 91 -1.88 -10.89 12.56
CA MET A 91 -0.84 -9.92 12.23
C MET A 91 -0.40 -9.21 13.52
N PRO A 92 0.36 -9.89 14.40
CA PRO A 92 0.77 -9.31 15.68
C PRO A 92 1.66 -8.08 15.46
N VAL A 93 1.46 -7.07 16.31
CA VAL A 93 2.35 -5.89 16.33
C VAL A 93 3.69 -6.30 16.91
N GLU A 94 4.76 -6.22 16.12
CA GLU A 94 6.11 -6.50 16.59
C GLU A 94 6.68 -5.35 17.44
N GLN A 95 7.59 -5.70 18.35
CA GLN A 95 8.29 -4.72 19.20
C GLN A 95 9.15 -3.74 18.41
N ASP A 96 9.60 -4.12 17.21
CA ASP A 96 10.39 -3.31 16.29
C ASP A 96 9.52 -2.64 15.21
N SER A 97 8.21 -2.58 15.41
CA SER A 97 7.34 -1.70 14.62
C SER A 97 7.78 -0.23 14.75
N PHE A 98 7.65 0.53 13.66
CA PHE A 98 8.17 1.88 13.59
C PHE A 98 7.30 2.79 12.72
N HIS A 99 7.52 4.10 12.89
CA HIS A 99 7.03 5.14 11.99
C HIS A 99 8.25 5.92 11.47
N ALA A 100 8.33 6.09 10.16
CA ALA A 100 9.33 6.91 9.51
C ALA A 100 8.68 8.08 8.76
N ASN A 101 9.31 9.25 8.83
CA ASN A 101 8.90 10.44 8.09
C ASN A 101 10.09 11.05 7.36
N ALA A 102 9.90 11.42 6.09
CA ALA A 102 10.84 12.22 5.32
C ALA A 102 10.06 13.18 4.42
N ASN A 103 10.36 14.48 4.49
CA ASN A 103 9.69 15.53 3.70
C ASN A 103 8.14 15.50 3.79
N GLY A 104 7.59 15.09 4.95
CA GLY A 104 6.14 14.97 5.13
C GLY A 104 5.52 13.70 4.53
N HIS A 105 6.32 12.85 3.88
CA HIS A 105 5.94 11.50 3.47
C HIS A 105 6.14 10.54 4.64
N GLY A 106 5.22 9.60 4.85
CA GLY A 106 5.25 8.70 5.99
C GLY A 106 5.10 7.24 5.62
N TRP A 107 5.75 6.40 6.40
CA TRP A 107 5.66 4.95 6.35
C TRP A 107 5.55 4.46 7.78
N GLU A 108 4.50 3.72 8.09
CA GLU A 108 4.40 3.00 9.34
C GLU A 108 4.36 1.50 9.10
N GLY A 109 4.83 0.72 10.07
CA GLY A 109 4.61 -0.72 10.06
C GLY A 109 5.66 -1.55 10.79
N GLY A 110 5.46 -2.86 10.72
CA GLY A 110 6.35 -3.87 11.29
C GLY A 110 7.41 -4.37 10.31
N THR A 111 8.21 -5.36 10.74
CA THR A 111 9.22 -6.00 9.89
C THR A 111 8.96 -7.49 9.67
N ASP A 112 7.81 -8.02 10.07
CA ASP A 112 7.48 -9.45 10.07
C ASP A 112 7.48 -10.09 8.66
N GLY A 113 7.27 -9.30 7.61
CA GLY A 113 7.33 -9.77 6.22
C GLY A 113 6.14 -10.60 5.76
N LEU A 114 5.11 -10.71 6.59
CA LEU A 114 3.94 -11.53 6.34
C LEU A 114 2.61 -10.77 6.47
N GLY A 115 2.41 -9.88 7.45
CA GLY A 115 1.15 -9.22 7.80
C GLY A 115 0.12 -9.04 6.69
N THR A 116 0.13 -7.89 6.01
CA THR A 116 -0.88 -7.58 4.97
C THR A 116 -0.76 -8.48 3.74
N LEU A 117 0.44 -8.98 3.42
CA LEU A 117 0.63 -9.97 2.35
C LEU A 117 -0.05 -11.31 2.68
N GLY A 118 -0.11 -11.67 3.95
CA GLY A 118 -0.74 -12.86 4.49
C GLY A 118 -2.24 -12.78 4.28
N ILE A 119 -2.84 -11.61 4.53
CA ILE A 119 -4.27 -11.37 4.26
C ILE A 119 -4.61 -11.61 2.79
N THR A 120 -3.82 -11.08 1.86
CA THR A 120 -4.11 -11.24 0.42
C THR A 120 -3.81 -12.64 -0.10
N SER A 121 -2.79 -13.31 0.45
CA SER A 121 -2.34 -14.61 -0.02
C SER A 121 -2.97 -15.81 0.67
N LEU A 122 -3.60 -15.65 1.85
CA LEU A 122 -4.16 -16.76 2.65
C LEU A 122 -5.13 -17.63 1.83
N ARG A 123 -6.01 -16.98 1.06
CA ARG A 123 -6.99 -17.65 0.19
C ARG A 123 -6.53 -17.74 -1.28
N ARG A 124 -5.33 -17.24 -1.58
CA ARG A 124 -4.76 -17.12 -2.92
C ARG A 124 -3.24 -17.43 -2.87
N PRO A 125 -2.86 -18.69 -2.60
CA PRO A 125 -1.47 -19.05 -2.31
C PRO A 125 -0.48 -18.76 -3.45
N ALA A 126 -0.96 -18.64 -4.69
CA ALA A 126 -0.15 -18.22 -5.84
C ALA A 126 0.53 -16.85 -5.63
N ILE A 127 -0.08 -15.94 -4.85
CA ILE A 127 0.51 -14.64 -4.50
C ILE A 127 1.77 -14.84 -3.64
N MET A 128 1.67 -15.65 -2.59
CA MET A 128 2.82 -15.93 -1.71
C MET A 128 3.92 -16.68 -2.46
N ALA A 129 3.55 -17.68 -3.28
CA ALA A 129 4.50 -18.43 -4.10
C ALA A 129 5.27 -17.52 -5.07
N TYR A 130 4.61 -16.55 -5.70
CA TYR A 130 5.25 -15.54 -6.55
C TYR A 130 6.31 -14.74 -5.79
N TYR A 131 5.97 -14.19 -4.62
CA TYR A 131 6.93 -13.41 -3.83
C TYR A 131 8.09 -14.30 -3.37
N GLN A 132 7.83 -15.52 -2.90
CA GLN A 132 8.88 -16.47 -2.52
C GLN A 132 9.85 -16.77 -3.68
N GLN A 133 9.34 -16.99 -4.89
CA GLN A 133 10.17 -17.20 -6.08
C GLN A 133 11.02 -15.96 -6.42
N LYS A 134 10.50 -14.76 -6.18
CA LYS A 134 11.15 -13.48 -6.52
C LYS A 134 12.06 -12.93 -5.42
N ARG A 135 12.01 -13.44 -4.19
CA ARG A 135 12.78 -12.92 -3.04
C ARG A 135 14.27 -12.75 -3.33
N ALA A 136 14.93 -13.73 -3.94
CA ALA A 136 16.36 -13.63 -4.26
C ALA A 136 16.66 -12.53 -5.29
N GLN A 137 15.75 -12.30 -6.25
CA GLN A 137 15.87 -11.19 -7.20
C GLN A 137 15.67 -9.85 -6.49
N MET A 138 14.62 -9.73 -5.67
CA MET A 138 14.31 -8.52 -4.89
C MET A 138 15.47 -8.17 -3.93
N ALA A 139 16.01 -9.15 -3.21
CA ALA A 139 17.12 -8.96 -2.27
C ALA A 139 18.40 -8.45 -2.95
N ARG A 140 18.71 -8.92 -4.17
CA ARG A 140 19.83 -8.40 -4.96
C ARG A 140 19.66 -6.93 -5.35
N ARG A 141 18.42 -6.44 -5.48
CA ARG A 141 18.12 -5.06 -5.87
C ARG A 141 18.06 -4.12 -4.68
N SER A 142 17.33 -4.52 -3.65
CA SER A 142 16.97 -3.63 -2.53
C SER A 142 17.60 -4.02 -1.19
N GLY A 143 18.29 -5.15 -1.10
CA GLY A 143 18.76 -5.74 0.16
C GLY A 143 17.65 -6.52 0.89
N GLU A 144 18.06 -7.35 1.84
CA GLU A 144 17.20 -8.33 2.52
C GLU A 144 16.00 -7.69 3.24
N LEU A 145 16.22 -6.60 3.96
CA LEU A 145 15.17 -5.89 4.71
C LEU A 145 14.02 -5.45 3.78
N ARG A 146 14.35 -4.77 2.68
CA ARG A 146 13.36 -4.27 1.72
C ARG A 146 12.75 -5.37 0.84
N ALA A 147 13.39 -6.54 0.76
CA ALA A 147 12.91 -7.65 -0.08
C ALA A 147 12.03 -8.65 0.67
N THR A 148 12.26 -8.85 1.97
CA THR A 148 11.66 -9.98 2.71
C THR A 148 10.89 -9.57 3.95
N ARG A 149 11.24 -8.43 4.55
CA ARG A 149 10.70 -7.99 5.84
C ARG A 149 9.68 -6.87 5.64
N LEU A 150 10.03 -5.78 4.96
CA LEU A 150 9.12 -4.62 4.86
C LEU A 150 7.91 -4.79 3.93
N PRO A 151 8.00 -5.39 2.71
CA PRO A 151 6.88 -5.39 1.77
C PRO A 151 5.63 -6.13 2.27
N GLY A 152 5.84 -7.19 3.06
CA GLY A 152 4.76 -8.10 3.46
C GLY A 152 4.10 -7.77 4.80
N SER A 153 4.77 -7.01 5.66
CA SER A 153 4.31 -6.66 7.00
C SER A 153 2.97 -5.89 7.00
N VAL A 154 2.43 -5.67 8.20
CA VAL A 154 1.42 -4.61 8.38
C VAL A 154 2.09 -3.27 8.14
N VAL A 155 1.79 -2.65 6.99
CA VAL A 155 2.34 -1.36 6.57
C VAL A 155 1.26 -0.51 5.93
N SER A 156 1.22 0.75 6.32
CA SER A 156 0.53 1.81 5.59
C SER A 156 1.48 2.97 5.33
N ALA A 157 1.29 3.63 4.20
CA ALA A 157 2.19 4.68 3.76
C ALA A 157 1.46 5.77 2.98
N SER A 158 1.99 6.99 3.06
CA SER A 158 1.52 8.13 2.28
C SER A 158 2.65 9.05 1.81
N VAL A 159 2.62 9.40 0.53
CA VAL A 159 3.34 10.53 -0.04
C VAL A 159 2.41 11.75 0.05
N PHE A 160 2.86 12.76 0.78
CA PHE A 160 2.21 14.07 0.84
C PHE A 160 1.88 14.60 -0.58
N PRO A 161 0.78 15.36 -0.76
CA PRO A 161 -0.27 15.57 0.22
C PRO A 161 -1.22 14.38 0.33
N ASN A 162 -1.57 13.72 -0.77
CA ASN A 162 -2.78 12.92 -0.84
C ASN A 162 -2.63 11.60 -1.61
N PHE A 163 -1.44 11.05 -1.68
CA PHE A 163 -1.17 9.76 -2.32
C PHE A 163 -0.82 8.71 -1.26
N SER A 164 -1.67 7.70 -1.08
CA SER A 164 -1.50 6.66 -0.05
C SER A 164 -1.42 5.27 -0.68
N TYR A 165 -0.79 4.32 0.01
CA TYR A 165 -0.64 2.96 -0.49
C TYR A 165 -0.42 1.93 0.63
N LEU A 166 -0.73 0.67 0.32
CA LEU A 166 -0.50 -0.50 1.17
C LEU A 166 0.36 -1.50 0.38
N PRO A 167 1.66 -1.62 0.68
CA PRO A 167 2.58 -2.50 -0.05
C PRO A 167 2.13 -3.96 -0.14
N GLY A 168 1.77 -4.59 0.99
CA GLY A 168 1.41 -6.02 1.02
C GLY A 168 0.03 -6.33 0.44
N ILE A 169 -0.87 -5.33 0.40
CA ILE A 169 -2.13 -5.44 -0.33
C ILE A 169 -1.92 -5.22 -1.83
N GLY A 170 -1.01 -4.33 -2.20
CA GLY A 170 -0.77 -3.92 -3.59
C GLY A 170 -1.75 -2.85 -4.07
N ILE A 171 -2.29 -2.02 -3.18
CA ILE A 171 -3.18 -0.91 -3.54
C ILE A 171 -2.47 0.44 -3.42
N MET A 172 -2.69 1.28 -4.42
CA MET A 172 -2.22 2.66 -4.49
C MET A 172 -3.41 3.58 -4.76
N ARG A 173 -3.50 4.70 -4.04
CA ARG A 173 -4.71 5.53 -4.05
C ARG A 173 -4.44 7.01 -3.87
N VAL A 174 -5.31 7.84 -4.46
CA VAL A 174 -5.26 9.30 -4.35
C VAL A 174 -6.58 9.83 -3.82
N TRP A 175 -6.50 10.65 -2.77
CA TRP A 175 -7.64 11.31 -2.14
C TRP A 175 -7.91 12.66 -2.83
N HIS A 176 -8.76 12.70 -3.85
CA HIS A 176 -9.02 13.95 -4.57
C HIS A 176 -10.00 14.85 -3.79
N PRO A 177 -9.58 16.02 -3.30
CA PRO A 177 -10.49 16.92 -2.58
C PRO A 177 -11.56 17.49 -3.52
N LYS A 178 -12.81 17.50 -3.04
CA LYS A 178 -13.98 18.12 -3.70
C LYS A 178 -14.61 19.16 -2.78
N GLY A 179 -13.75 20.04 -2.24
CA GLY A 179 -14.09 20.95 -1.14
C GLY A 179 -13.71 20.36 0.23
N PRO A 180 -14.10 21.01 1.33
CA PRO A 180 -13.65 20.64 2.67
C PRO A 180 -14.36 19.42 3.28
N ARG A 181 -15.49 18.97 2.70
CA ARG A 181 -16.35 17.91 3.25
C ARG A 181 -16.69 16.81 2.25
N ARG A 182 -16.00 16.77 1.11
CA ARG A 182 -16.18 15.73 0.11
C ARG A 182 -14.85 15.37 -0.52
N ILE A 183 -14.68 14.09 -0.77
CA ILE A 183 -13.54 13.53 -1.48
C ILE A 183 -13.99 12.51 -2.53
N GLU A 184 -13.22 12.44 -3.61
CA GLU A 184 -13.27 11.34 -4.58
C GLU A 184 -11.98 10.53 -4.42
N LEU A 185 -12.09 9.35 -3.83
CA LEU A 185 -10.99 8.38 -3.77
C LEU A 185 -10.83 7.74 -5.15
N ARG A 186 -9.59 7.70 -5.65
CA ARG A 186 -9.22 6.88 -6.79
C ARG A 186 -8.20 5.84 -6.37
N ALA A 187 -8.45 4.58 -6.69
CA ALA A 187 -7.57 3.49 -6.29
C ALA A 187 -7.25 2.54 -7.46
N TRP A 188 -6.03 2.01 -7.43
CA TRP A 188 -5.45 1.12 -8.42
C TRP A 188 -4.72 -0.03 -7.73
N THR A 189 -4.78 -1.22 -8.33
CA THR A 189 -3.91 -2.33 -7.95
C THR A 189 -2.60 -2.22 -8.71
N ILE A 190 -1.48 -2.19 -8.00
CA ILE A 190 -0.13 -2.20 -8.57
C ILE A 190 0.45 -3.62 -8.55
N VAL A 191 1.13 -3.98 -9.63
CA VAL A 191 1.87 -5.24 -9.75
C VAL A 191 3.21 -5.01 -10.43
N ASN A 192 4.12 -5.98 -10.33
CA ASN A 192 5.30 -5.99 -11.18
C ASN A 192 4.90 -6.35 -12.61
N ARG A 193 5.56 -5.75 -13.61
CA ARG A 193 5.19 -6.00 -15.03
C ARG A 193 5.40 -7.45 -15.45
N ASP A 194 6.30 -8.16 -14.80
CA ASP A 194 6.57 -9.58 -15.00
C ASP A 194 5.77 -10.51 -14.09
N THR A 195 4.75 -10.00 -13.39
CA THR A 195 3.80 -10.83 -12.65
C THR A 195 2.98 -11.68 -13.63
N PRO A 196 2.97 -13.03 -13.49
CA PRO A 196 2.15 -13.92 -14.32
C PRO A 196 0.66 -13.60 -14.21
N ASP A 197 -0.12 -13.84 -15.27
CA ASP A 197 -1.53 -13.44 -15.34
C ASP A 197 -2.40 -14.05 -14.24
N GLU A 198 -2.14 -15.30 -13.84
CA GLU A 198 -2.83 -15.95 -12.73
C GLU A 198 -2.62 -15.17 -11.41
N VAL A 199 -1.37 -14.81 -11.11
CA VAL A 199 -1.00 -14.07 -9.90
C VAL A 199 -1.54 -12.64 -9.96
N ARG A 200 -1.49 -12.01 -11.14
CA ARG A 200 -2.04 -10.67 -11.39
C ARG A 200 -3.54 -10.62 -11.09
N ASN A 201 -4.30 -11.60 -11.59
CA ASN A 201 -5.74 -11.69 -11.33
C ASN A 201 -6.00 -11.95 -9.84
N ALA A 202 -5.22 -12.83 -9.21
CA ALA A 202 -5.33 -13.09 -7.77
C ALA A 202 -5.07 -11.83 -6.93
N MET A 203 -4.03 -11.04 -7.26
CA MET A 203 -3.71 -9.77 -6.58
C MET A 203 -4.82 -8.73 -6.77
N ARG A 204 -5.38 -8.61 -7.98
CA ARG A 204 -6.54 -7.74 -8.25
C ARG A 204 -7.72 -8.14 -7.37
N ASP A 205 -8.08 -9.42 -7.36
CA ASP A 205 -9.24 -9.89 -6.62
C ASP A 205 -9.04 -9.72 -5.11
N ALA A 206 -7.82 -9.94 -4.59
CA ALA A 206 -7.49 -9.66 -3.19
C ALA A 206 -7.58 -8.17 -2.85
N CYS A 207 -7.07 -7.28 -3.72
CA CYS A 207 -7.24 -5.83 -3.58
C CYS A 207 -8.72 -5.44 -3.54
N MET A 208 -9.53 -5.99 -4.45
CA MET A 208 -10.96 -5.65 -4.53
C MET A 208 -11.75 -6.14 -3.32
N GLU A 209 -11.38 -7.31 -2.80
CA GLU A 209 -12.02 -7.88 -1.62
C GLU A 209 -11.67 -7.13 -0.32
N THR A 210 -10.57 -6.39 -0.30
CA THR A 210 -10.07 -5.71 0.90
C THR A 210 -10.35 -4.21 0.91
N PHE A 211 -9.94 -3.49 -0.14
CA PHE A 211 -9.95 -2.02 -0.19
C PHE A 211 -10.61 -1.45 -1.46
N SER A 212 -11.84 -1.89 -1.73
CA SER A 212 -12.71 -1.36 -2.79
C SER A 212 -14.02 -0.82 -2.18
N PRO A 213 -14.96 -0.22 -2.95
CA PRO A 213 -16.25 0.18 -2.38
C PRO A 213 -17.07 -0.97 -1.78
N SER A 214 -16.72 -2.24 -2.02
CA SER A 214 -17.28 -3.38 -1.30
C SER A 214 -16.21 -4.18 -0.56
N GLY A 215 -15.05 -3.57 -0.29
CA GLY A 215 -13.93 -4.18 0.37
C GLY A 215 -14.21 -4.33 1.87
N VAL A 216 -13.83 -5.48 2.42
CA VAL A 216 -14.16 -5.84 3.80
C VAL A 216 -13.55 -4.87 4.83
N PHE A 217 -12.40 -4.25 4.54
CA PHE A 217 -11.73 -3.32 5.44
C PHE A 217 -12.13 -1.87 5.16
N GLU A 218 -12.21 -1.48 3.88
CA GLU A 218 -12.61 -0.11 3.50
C GLU A 218 -14.03 0.25 3.97
N GLN A 219 -14.92 -0.75 4.11
CA GLN A 219 -16.26 -0.55 4.67
C GLN A 219 -16.25 -0.20 6.17
N ASP A 220 -15.22 -0.63 6.91
CA ASP A 220 -15.07 -0.28 8.33
C ASP A 220 -14.57 1.17 8.51
N ASP A 221 -13.89 1.73 7.50
CA ASP A 221 -13.30 3.09 7.51
C ASP A 221 -14.23 4.18 6.91
N GLY A 222 -15.36 3.78 6.30
CA GLY A 222 -16.20 4.61 5.42
C GLY A 222 -17.09 5.67 6.07
#